data_AF-A0A9X4YEF2-F1
#
_entry.id   AF-A0A9X4YEF2-F1
#
_cell.length_a   1.000
_cell.length_b   1.000
_cell.length_c   1.000
_cell.angle_alpha   90.00
_cell.angle_beta   90.00
_cell.angle_gamma   90.00
#
_symmetry.space_group_name_H-M   'P 1'
#
loop_
_entity.id
_entity.type
_entity.pdbx_description
1 polymer ?
#
loop_
_entity_poly.entity_id
_entity_poly.type
_entity_poly.pdbx_seq_one_letter_code
_entity_poly.pdbx_strand_id
1 'polypeptide(L)'
;MSEPKHTPVTPEATGGLRIKDSSEGELSLGHARLQALDLIQAPALETLQITEKAAGTPLHLMIDGLPSLKRLDLPASDHGTVLHLAGQKPPQGLRIEGAVGQIDGDWQSVRFYMEREPSQLPWQRVRVVTPAEVDGLTPGYGLVVVVGDPEDATETLHLREGDDWLLLGMEGLAQLKVDASGRVCVQGAPELTTIQGNAASTVLDVVDAPVLNRVSGAGHNLSLRQEHPSASTLTIAGSWAEANLRCPHLEALDFPNAQALTLYYCERLKTVELPLGVPTDCYGSVPDSLLNGSRLFMDESTLRRHLTAIQDGDHSHVNGLLRALAHRYRRNEVVTGLRSLKSLCDAGVDPTSVWNARQELLARQLKRGNRKQSLELTRGELQRSEKNWAWNLPEDLAQEALLADLGIWRYCRAQCESAQHYTAVLVSQGRSVTALSALVNHALQQEADAQDQKVMADALQQTAESSMGRELSRSREGRALARRLEWLVQTDRVSAPMCKSILELLTTGLNLKTLLAVFERLLAHQPTEIRMRAIRLSQASDEWIQQAFGLGTDPQRLRSTFLQLALRPEPVSETEEAE
;
A
#
# COMPACT_ATOMS: atom_id res chain seq x y z
N MET A 1 -40.13 -3.35 -50.25
CA MET A 1 -39.62 -3.40 -48.86
C MET A 1 -40.84 -3.54 -47.98
N SER A 2 -41.05 -4.71 -47.40
CA SER A 2 -42.15 -4.96 -46.48
C SER A 2 -41.80 -4.33 -45.13
N GLU A 3 -42.73 -3.60 -44.51
CA GLU A 3 -42.52 -3.08 -43.14
C GLU A 3 -42.19 -4.24 -42.18
N PRO A 4 -41.22 -4.09 -41.28
CA PRO A 4 -40.91 -5.12 -40.30
C PRO A 4 -42.16 -5.42 -39.47
N LYS A 5 -42.53 -6.70 -39.37
CA LYS A 5 -43.65 -7.13 -38.52
C LYS A 5 -43.29 -6.81 -37.07
N HIS A 6 -43.95 -5.81 -36.49
CA HIS A 6 -43.88 -5.57 -35.06
C HIS A 6 -44.64 -6.67 -34.33
N THR A 7 -43.92 -7.61 -33.73
CA THR A 7 -44.50 -8.56 -32.77
C THR A 7 -44.74 -7.76 -31.48
N PRO A 8 -46.00 -7.55 -31.04
CA PRO A 8 -46.27 -6.81 -29.81
C PRO A 8 -45.87 -7.69 -28.62
N VAL A 9 -44.63 -7.49 -28.13
CA VAL A 9 -44.09 -8.22 -26.99
C VAL A 9 -44.04 -7.27 -25.79
N THR A 10 -44.71 -7.64 -24.69
CA THR A 10 -44.77 -6.82 -23.47
C THR A 10 -43.83 -7.40 -22.42
N PRO A 11 -42.84 -6.63 -21.91
CA PRO A 11 -41.99 -7.06 -20.81
C PRO A 11 -42.79 -7.33 -19.52
N GLU A 12 -42.23 -8.16 -18.65
CA GLU A 12 -42.76 -8.43 -17.32
C GLU A 12 -42.79 -7.16 -16.45
N ALA A 13 -43.45 -7.23 -15.29
CA ALA A 13 -43.56 -6.08 -14.37
C ALA A 13 -42.18 -5.55 -13.92
N THR A 14 -41.17 -6.41 -13.89
CA THR A 14 -39.78 -6.10 -13.56
C THR A 14 -38.99 -5.49 -14.73
N GLY A 15 -39.60 -5.38 -15.92
CA GLY A 15 -38.93 -4.88 -17.12
C GLY A 15 -38.10 -5.91 -17.88
N GLY A 16 -38.12 -7.17 -17.45
CA GLY A 16 -37.47 -8.29 -18.14
C GLY A 16 -38.31 -8.84 -19.29
N LEU A 17 -37.65 -9.26 -20.35
CA LEU A 17 -38.25 -9.95 -21.48
C LEU A 17 -37.38 -11.14 -21.89
N ARG A 18 -38.00 -12.29 -22.15
CA ARG A 18 -37.30 -13.48 -22.65
C ARG A 18 -37.95 -13.98 -23.93
N ILE A 19 -37.13 -14.16 -24.96
CA ILE A 19 -37.52 -14.72 -26.25
C ILE A 19 -36.64 -15.94 -26.51
N LYS A 20 -37.29 -17.07 -26.79
CA LYS A 20 -36.62 -18.36 -27.00
C LYS A 20 -37.11 -19.02 -28.28
N ASP A 21 -36.21 -19.72 -28.97
CA ASP A 21 -36.55 -20.60 -30.10
C ASP A 21 -37.25 -19.83 -31.25
N SER A 22 -36.87 -18.56 -31.45
CA SER A 22 -37.43 -17.72 -32.53
C SER A 22 -36.93 -18.20 -33.90
N SER A 23 -37.85 -18.24 -34.86
CA SER A 23 -37.58 -18.56 -36.27
C SER A 23 -37.56 -17.32 -37.17
N GLU A 24 -37.71 -16.13 -36.59
CA GLU A 24 -37.69 -14.87 -37.35
C GLU A 24 -36.26 -14.49 -37.75
N GLY A 25 -36.08 -14.03 -38.98
CA GLY A 25 -34.80 -13.52 -39.47
C GLY A 25 -34.51 -12.07 -39.08
N GLU A 26 -35.55 -11.30 -38.79
CA GLU A 26 -35.46 -9.91 -38.33
C GLU A 26 -36.44 -9.71 -37.18
N LEU A 27 -35.98 -9.08 -36.10
CA LEU A 27 -36.80 -8.79 -34.92
C LEU A 27 -36.65 -7.31 -34.56
N SER A 28 -37.78 -6.62 -34.41
CA SER A 28 -37.83 -5.22 -33.97
C SER A 28 -38.75 -5.11 -32.74
N LEU A 29 -38.18 -4.69 -31.62
CA LEU A 29 -38.89 -4.61 -30.32
C LEU A 29 -38.58 -3.31 -29.59
N GLY A 30 -39.53 -2.84 -28.78
CA GLY A 30 -39.34 -1.65 -27.95
C GLY A 30 -40.46 -1.50 -26.95
N HIS A 31 -40.11 -1.12 -25.72
CA HIS A 31 -41.09 -0.78 -24.69
C HIS A 31 -40.45 0.13 -23.63
N ALA A 32 -41.16 1.16 -23.18
CA ALA A 32 -40.76 2.07 -22.10
C ALA A 32 -40.42 1.42 -20.73
N ARG A 33 -40.65 0.11 -20.56
CA ARG A 33 -40.31 -0.64 -19.34
C ARG A 33 -39.17 -1.64 -19.55
N LEU A 34 -38.69 -1.80 -20.79
CA LEU A 34 -37.67 -2.79 -21.11
C LEU A 34 -36.35 -2.41 -20.44
N GLN A 35 -35.89 -3.26 -19.53
CA GLN A 35 -34.62 -3.13 -18.81
C GLN A 35 -33.68 -4.30 -19.08
N ALA A 36 -34.23 -5.49 -19.35
CA ALA A 36 -33.47 -6.67 -19.67
C ALA A 36 -34.12 -7.46 -20.79
N LEU A 37 -33.31 -8.01 -21.70
CA LEU A 37 -33.77 -8.92 -22.75
C LEU A 37 -32.83 -10.13 -22.85
N ASP A 38 -33.41 -11.30 -22.67
CA ASP A 38 -32.77 -12.58 -22.91
C ASP A 38 -33.23 -13.15 -24.26
N LEU A 39 -32.33 -13.24 -25.22
CA LEU A 39 -32.53 -13.86 -26.53
C LEU A 39 -31.74 -15.16 -26.60
N ILE A 40 -32.46 -16.28 -26.64
CA ILE A 40 -31.87 -17.60 -26.45
C ILE A 40 -32.29 -18.52 -27.60
N GLN A 41 -31.31 -19.16 -28.23
CA GLN A 41 -31.50 -20.16 -29.29
C GLN A 41 -32.37 -19.65 -30.44
N ALA A 42 -31.99 -18.53 -31.07
CA ALA A 42 -32.67 -17.98 -32.25
C ALA A 42 -31.76 -18.09 -33.49
N PRO A 43 -31.55 -19.29 -34.04
CA PRO A 43 -30.50 -19.55 -35.03
C PRO A 43 -30.70 -18.85 -36.38
N ALA A 44 -31.93 -18.46 -36.71
CA ALA A 44 -32.25 -17.78 -37.96
C ALA A 44 -32.15 -16.25 -37.86
N LEU A 45 -32.03 -15.68 -36.65
CA LEU A 45 -32.07 -14.24 -36.46
C LEU A 45 -30.81 -13.57 -37.01
N GLU A 46 -30.97 -12.70 -38.01
CA GLU A 46 -29.87 -11.95 -38.63
C GLU A 46 -29.80 -10.50 -38.13
N THR A 47 -30.96 -9.88 -37.86
CA THR A 47 -31.05 -8.49 -37.42
C THR A 47 -31.93 -8.35 -36.18
N LEU A 48 -31.41 -7.69 -35.15
CA LEU A 48 -32.17 -7.28 -33.97
C LEU A 48 -32.15 -5.75 -33.87
N GLN A 49 -33.33 -5.14 -33.76
CA GLN A 49 -33.48 -3.71 -33.51
C GLN A 49 -34.24 -3.50 -32.22
N ILE A 50 -33.65 -2.74 -31.30
CA ILE A 50 -34.29 -2.31 -30.06
C ILE A 50 -34.61 -0.82 -30.18
N THR A 51 -35.89 -0.50 -30.35
CA THR A 51 -36.36 0.86 -30.65
C THR A 51 -36.63 1.70 -29.41
N GLU A 52 -36.93 1.08 -28.28
CA GLU A 52 -37.26 1.77 -27.03
C GLU A 52 -36.86 0.93 -25.80
N LYS A 53 -36.37 1.60 -24.76
CA LYS A 53 -36.03 1.01 -23.44
C LYS A 53 -36.53 1.89 -22.29
N ALA A 54 -36.43 1.38 -21.06
CA ALA A 54 -36.64 2.17 -19.86
C ALA A 54 -35.66 3.35 -19.73
N ALA A 55 -36.18 4.49 -19.26
CA ALA A 55 -35.39 5.68 -19.01
C ALA A 55 -34.54 5.54 -17.72
N GLY A 56 -33.33 6.12 -17.72
CA GLY A 56 -32.48 6.20 -16.52
C GLY A 56 -31.79 4.91 -16.09
N THR A 57 -32.00 3.78 -16.77
CA THR A 57 -31.32 2.51 -16.49
C THR A 57 -30.57 1.98 -17.72
N PRO A 58 -29.41 1.33 -17.55
CA PRO A 58 -28.78 0.55 -18.60
C PRO A 58 -29.73 -0.56 -19.08
N LEU A 59 -29.68 -0.86 -20.38
CA LEU A 59 -30.33 -2.05 -20.93
C LEU A 59 -29.36 -3.23 -20.80
N HIS A 60 -29.83 -4.35 -20.25
CA HIS A 60 -29.07 -5.59 -20.16
C HIS A 60 -29.52 -6.55 -21.27
N LEU A 61 -28.61 -7.00 -22.13
CA LEU A 61 -28.89 -7.96 -23.19
C LEU A 61 -28.08 -9.23 -23.00
N MET A 62 -28.75 -10.36 -22.92
CA MET A 62 -28.14 -11.69 -23.03
C MET A 62 -28.49 -12.29 -24.37
N ILE A 63 -27.47 -12.57 -25.18
CA ILE A 63 -27.60 -13.18 -26.50
C ILE A 63 -26.90 -14.53 -26.44
N ASP A 64 -27.66 -15.63 -26.48
CA ASP A 64 -27.13 -16.99 -26.39
C ASP A 64 -27.58 -17.86 -27.57
N GLY A 65 -26.63 -18.32 -28.37
CA GLY A 65 -26.89 -19.28 -29.45
C GLY A 65 -27.56 -18.64 -30.68
N LEU A 66 -27.07 -17.47 -31.10
CA LEU A 66 -27.52 -16.74 -32.30
C LEU A 66 -26.42 -16.67 -33.38
N PRO A 67 -26.04 -17.79 -34.02
CA PRO A 67 -24.91 -17.85 -34.96
C PRO A 67 -25.07 -16.99 -36.21
N SER A 68 -26.31 -16.67 -36.61
CA SER A 68 -26.59 -15.89 -37.83
C SER A 68 -26.70 -14.37 -37.59
N LEU A 69 -26.58 -13.91 -36.34
CA LEU A 69 -26.77 -12.51 -36.00
C LEU A 69 -25.64 -11.65 -36.59
N LYS A 70 -26.02 -10.74 -37.50
CA LYS A 70 -25.10 -9.83 -38.19
C LYS A 70 -25.27 -8.38 -37.75
N ARG A 71 -26.46 -8.00 -37.26
CA ARG A 71 -26.74 -6.61 -36.90
C ARG A 71 -27.56 -6.49 -35.62
N LEU A 72 -27.12 -5.59 -34.73
CA LEU A 72 -27.81 -5.19 -33.52
C LEU A 72 -27.88 -3.66 -33.45
N ASP A 73 -29.08 -3.10 -33.57
CA ASP A 73 -29.29 -1.66 -33.39
C ASP A 73 -29.85 -1.40 -31.98
N LEU A 74 -29.12 -0.62 -31.18
CA LEU A 74 -29.43 -0.28 -29.79
C LEU A 74 -30.05 1.12 -29.68
N PRO A 75 -30.95 1.34 -28.70
CA PRO A 75 -31.50 2.66 -28.46
C PRO A 75 -30.45 3.58 -27.83
N ALA A 76 -30.70 4.90 -27.90
CA ALA A 76 -29.87 5.87 -27.21
C ALA A 76 -29.81 5.60 -25.69
N SER A 77 -28.61 5.73 -25.11
CA SER A 77 -28.38 5.50 -23.68
C SER A 77 -27.17 6.29 -23.19
N ASP A 78 -27.34 7.06 -22.11
CA ASP A 78 -26.24 7.82 -21.49
C ASP A 78 -25.21 6.92 -20.81
N HIS A 79 -25.66 5.78 -20.27
CA HIS A 79 -24.81 4.79 -19.59
C HIS A 79 -24.36 3.65 -20.51
N GLY A 80 -24.86 3.62 -21.74
CA GLY A 80 -24.67 2.48 -22.64
C GLY A 80 -25.49 1.25 -22.25
N THR A 81 -25.43 0.24 -23.11
CA THR A 81 -26.02 -1.10 -22.93
C THR A 81 -24.97 -2.04 -22.35
N VAL A 82 -25.40 -2.99 -21.52
CA VAL A 82 -24.60 -4.12 -21.03
C VAL A 82 -24.91 -5.33 -21.90
N LEU A 83 -23.90 -5.83 -22.61
CA LEU A 83 -24.02 -6.93 -23.57
C LEU A 83 -23.32 -8.19 -23.09
N HIS A 84 -24.05 -9.30 -23.07
CA HIS A 84 -23.50 -10.62 -22.81
C HIS A 84 -23.69 -11.48 -24.07
N LEU A 85 -22.58 -11.92 -24.67
CA LEU A 85 -22.58 -12.72 -25.91
C LEU A 85 -22.14 -14.15 -25.61
N ALA A 86 -23.08 -15.10 -25.63
CA ALA A 86 -22.82 -16.51 -25.42
C ALA A 86 -23.09 -17.33 -26.68
N GLY A 87 -22.30 -18.37 -26.88
CA GLY A 87 -22.51 -19.31 -27.98
C GLY A 87 -21.37 -20.29 -28.17
N GLN A 88 -21.53 -21.19 -29.13
CA GLN A 88 -20.44 -22.12 -29.46
C GLN A 88 -19.27 -21.40 -30.16
N LYS A 89 -19.60 -20.47 -31.07
CA LYS A 89 -18.66 -19.70 -31.88
C LYS A 89 -18.99 -18.21 -31.82
N PRO A 90 -17.99 -17.33 -32.02
CA PRO A 90 -18.23 -15.90 -32.20
C PRO A 90 -19.13 -15.64 -33.43
N PRO A 91 -20.05 -14.67 -33.36
CA PRO A 91 -20.83 -14.26 -34.53
C PRO A 91 -19.92 -13.49 -35.50
N GLN A 92 -19.67 -14.06 -36.68
CA GLN A 92 -18.80 -13.46 -37.69
C GLN A 92 -19.45 -12.23 -38.33
N GLY A 93 -18.75 -11.11 -38.34
CA GLY A 93 -19.20 -9.87 -38.96
C GLY A 93 -20.31 -9.14 -38.19
N LEU A 94 -20.54 -9.46 -36.90
CA LEU A 94 -21.55 -8.79 -36.08
C LEU A 94 -21.25 -7.29 -35.97
N ARG A 95 -22.24 -6.48 -36.30
CA ARG A 95 -22.22 -5.02 -36.15
C ARG A 95 -23.26 -4.59 -35.13
N ILE A 96 -22.80 -3.90 -34.10
CA ILE A 96 -23.65 -3.32 -33.07
C ILE A 96 -23.56 -1.81 -33.24
N GLU A 97 -24.70 -1.15 -33.44
CA GLU A 97 -24.79 0.29 -33.59
C GLU A 97 -25.58 0.86 -32.40
N GLY A 98 -25.05 1.90 -31.76
CA GLY A 98 -25.62 2.51 -30.56
C GLY A 98 -24.74 2.33 -29.31
N ALA A 99 -25.20 2.90 -28.20
CA ALA A 99 -24.38 3.06 -27.00
C ALA A 99 -24.15 1.73 -26.25
N VAL A 100 -22.89 1.32 -26.10
CA VAL A 100 -22.44 0.14 -25.34
C VAL A 100 -21.49 0.58 -24.22
N GLY A 101 -21.85 0.27 -22.97
CA GLY A 101 -21.03 0.58 -21.79
C GLY A 101 -20.19 -0.61 -21.34
N GLN A 102 -20.71 -1.82 -21.51
CA GLN A 102 -20.06 -3.07 -21.16
C GLN A 102 -20.36 -4.14 -22.20
N ILE A 103 -19.37 -4.97 -22.50
CA ILE A 103 -19.53 -6.17 -23.32
C ILE A 103 -18.66 -7.30 -22.77
N ASP A 104 -19.25 -8.49 -22.67
CA ASP A 104 -18.54 -9.73 -22.39
C ASP A 104 -18.99 -10.84 -23.32
N GLY A 105 -18.10 -11.83 -23.49
CA GLY A 105 -18.36 -12.98 -24.33
C GLY A 105 -17.89 -14.27 -23.68
N ASP A 106 -18.72 -15.30 -23.81
CA ASP A 106 -18.40 -16.69 -23.47
C ASP A 106 -18.60 -17.58 -24.71
N TRP A 107 -17.50 -17.83 -25.42
CA TRP A 107 -17.44 -18.75 -26.54
C TRP A 107 -16.59 -19.97 -26.16
N GLN A 108 -16.78 -21.11 -26.83
CA GLN A 108 -16.09 -22.35 -26.46
C GLN A 108 -14.56 -22.23 -26.43
N SER A 109 -13.99 -21.39 -27.30
CA SER A 109 -12.54 -21.19 -27.40
C SER A 109 -12.02 -19.98 -26.63
N VAL A 110 -12.84 -18.96 -26.38
CA VAL A 110 -12.38 -17.68 -25.81
C VAL A 110 -13.45 -17.04 -24.92
N ARG A 111 -12.97 -16.41 -23.84
CA ARG A 111 -13.77 -15.58 -22.94
C ARG A 111 -13.15 -14.21 -22.81
N PHE A 112 -13.98 -13.18 -22.75
CA PHE A 112 -13.49 -11.82 -22.56
C PHE A 112 -14.49 -10.95 -21.81
N TYR A 113 -13.99 -9.83 -21.32
CA TYR A 113 -14.77 -8.77 -20.68
C TYR A 113 -14.14 -7.42 -21.00
N MET A 114 -14.97 -6.47 -21.41
CA MET A 114 -14.59 -5.08 -21.59
C MET A 114 -15.67 -4.13 -21.07
N GLU A 115 -15.23 -3.07 -20.41
CA GLU A 115 -16.08 -2.05 -19.82
C GLU A 115 -15.45 -0.68 -20.05
N ARG A 116 -16.31 0.33 -20.27
CA ARG A 116 -15.92 1.75 -20.27
C ARG A 116 -15.90 2.29 -18.87
N GLU A 117 -14.88 3.09 -18.55
CA GLU A 117 -14.85 3.76 -17.27
C GLU A 117 -16.06 4.69 -17.10
N PRO A 118 -16.59 4.88 -15.88
CA PRO A 118 -17.74 5.76 -15.64
C PRO A 118 -17.54 7.22 -16.07
N SER A 119 -16.28 7.65 -16.24
CA SER A 119 -15.88 8.99 -16.70
C SER A 119 -15.92 9.14 -18.23
N GLN A 120 -16.01 8.04 -18.96
CA GLN A 120 -15.92 7.99 -20.42
C GLN A 120 -17.30 7.79 -21.06
N LEU A 121 -17.47 8.32 -22.26
CA LEU A 121 -18.67 8.05 -23.05
C LEU A 121 -18.72 6.58 -23.49
N PRO A 122 -19.90 5.94 -23.52
CA PRO A 122 -20.08 4.60 -24.09
C PRO A 122 -19.55 4.51 -25.53
N TRP A 123 -19.13 3.32 -25.95
CA TRP A 123 -18.85 3.07 -27.37
C TRP A 123 -20.11 3.28 -28.18
N GLN A 124 -20.01 3.93 -29.34
CA GLN A 124 -21.16 4.18 -30.21
C GLN A 124 -21.39 3.06 -31.22
N ARG A 125 -20.41 2.16 -31.33
CA ARG A 125 -20.46 0.99 -32.19
C ARG A 125 -19.55 -0.10 -31.64
N VAL A 126 -19.92 -1.35 -31.90
CA VAL A 126 -19.05 -2.52 -31.67
C VAL A 126 -19.04 -3.36 -32.94
N ARG A 127 -17.87 -3.87 -33.33
CA ARG A 127 -17.73 -4.75 -34.50
C ARG A 127 -16.98 -6.01 -34.10
N VAL A 128 -17.53 -7.18 -34.43
CA VAL A 128 -16.85 -8.47 -34.32
C VAL A 128 -16.41 -8.89 -35.71
N VAL A 129 -15.10 -9.04 -35.92
CA VAL A 129 -14.50 -9.22 -37.24
C VAL A 129 -13.41 -10.28 -37.21
N THR A 130 -13.06 -10.81 -38.38
CA THR A 130 -11.85 -11.64 -38.56
C THR A 130 -10.61 -10.75 -38.79
N PRO A 131 -9.39 -11.30 -38.64
CA PRO A 131 -8.16 -10.55 -38.92
C PRO A 131 -8.11 -9.96 -40.34
N ALA A 132 -8.56 -10.72 -41.35
CA ALA A 132 -8.58 -10.27 -42.74
C ALA A 132 -9.48 -9.04 -43.00
N GLU A 133 -10.47 -8.78 -42.14
CA GLU A 133 -11.41 -7.67 -42.31
C GLU A 133 -10.88 -6.33 -41.73
N VAL A 134 -9.83 -6.37 -40.91
CA VAL A 134 -9.35 -5.21 -40.14
C VAL A 134 -8.95 -4.03 -41.03
N ASP A 135 -8.26 -4.28 -42.14
CA ASP A 135 -7.78 -3.23 -43.05
C ASP A 135 -8.91 -2.48 -43.78
N GLY A 136 -10.07 -3.13 -43.93
CA GLY A 136 -11.28 -2.57 -44.55
C GLY A 136 -12.12 -1.71 -43.61
N LEU A 137 -11.77 -1.66 -42.32
CA LEU A 137 -12.56 -0.92 -41.33
C LEU A 137 -12.34 0.59 -41.45
N THR A 138 -13.45 1.32 -41.38
CA THR A 138 -13.46 2.76 -41.22
C THR A 138 -13.24 3.12 -39.76
N PRO A 139 -12.28 4.00 -39.42
CA PRO A 139 -12.11 4.56 -38.08
C PRO A 139 -13.39 5.16 -37.49
N GLY A 140 -13.53 5.15 -36.16
CA GLY A 140 -14.67 5.76 -35.47
C GLY A 140 -14.60 5.55 -33.96
N TYR A 141 -15.55 6.10 -33.21
CA TYR A 141 -15.55 6.05 -31.75
C TYR A 141 -16.23 4.77 -31.23
N GLY A 142 -15.61 3.62 -31.45
CA GLY A 142 -16.17 2.31 -31.12
C GLY A 142 -15.19 1.33 -30.51
N LEU A 143 -15.64 0.08 -30.42
CA LEU A 143 -14.82 -1.07 -30.06
C LEU A 143 -14.78 -2.05 -31.23
N VAL A 144 -13.59 -2.51 -31.59
CA VAL A 144 -13.41 -3.59 -32.57
C VAL A 144 -12.89 -4.83 -31.85
N VAL A 145 -13.65 -5.92 -31.94
CA VAL A 145 -13.30 -7.24 -31.43
C VAL A 145 -12.84 -8.10 -32.62
N VAL A 146 -11.54 -8.35 -32.71
CA VAL A 146 -10.94 -9.21 -33.71
C VAL A 146 -10.84 -10.61 -33.11
N VAL A 147 -11.47 -11.59 -33.74
CA VAL A 147 -11.40 -12.99 -33.29
C VAL A 147 -10.63 -13.79 -34.32
N GLY A 148 -9.52 -14.37 -33.89
CA GLY A 148 -8.70 -15.22 -34.76
C GLY A 148 -9.42 -16.49 -35.16
N ASP A 149 -9.12 -16.94 -36.37
CA ASP A 149 -9.57 -18.21 -36.93
C ASP A 149 -8.31 -19.01 -37.28
N PRO A 150 -8.18 -20.28 -36.83
CA PRO A 150 -7.04 -21.13 -37.21
C PRO A 150 -6.84 -21.28 -38.72
N GLU A 151 -7.91 -21.09 -39.51
CA GLU A 151 -7.85 -21.12 -40.97
C GLU A 151 -7.38 -19.79 -41.60
N ASP A 152 -7.38 -18.68 -40.84
CA ASP A 152 -7.03 -17.31 -41.26
C ASP A 152 -5.78 -16.79 -40.51
N ALA A 153 -4.66 -17.49 -40.71
CA ALA A 153 -3.39 -17.11 -40.10
C ALA A 153 -2.88 -15.77 -40.66
N THR A 154 -2.95 -14.72 -39.83
CA THR A 154 -2.47 -13.39 -40.18
C THR A 154 -1.17 -13.10 -39.45
N GLU A 155 -0.05 -13.02 -40.19
CA GLU A 155 1.28 -12.79 -39.60
C GLU A 155 1.43 -11.39 -38.99
N THR A 156 0.84 -10.37 -39.62
CA THR A 156 0.97 -8.97 -39.20
C THR A 156 -0.39 -8.28 -39.21
N LEU A 157 -0.69 -7.54 -38.14
CA LEU A 157 -1.92 -6.76 -38.02
C LEU A 157 -1.61 -5.29 -37.73
N HIS A 158 -2.37 -4.39 -38.36
CA HIS A 158 -2.25 -2.94 -38.16
C HIS A 158 -3.57 -2.35 -37.63
N LEU A 159 -3.56 -1.94 -36.37
CA LEU A 159 -4.68 -1.29 -35.70
C LEU A 159 -4.62 0.22 -35.93
N ARG A 160 -5.66 0.77 -36.55
CA ARG A 160 -5.75 2.20 -36.89
C ARG A 160 -6.33 3.01 -35.73
N GLU A 161 -6.11 4.32 -35.79
CA GLU A 161 -6.69 5.29 -34.85
C GLU A 161 -8.23 5.31 -34.90
N GLY A 162 -8.86 5.72 -33.80
CA GLY A 162 -10.30 5.94 -33.68
C GLY A 162 -10.96 5.03 -32.65
N ASP A 163 -10.76 3.71 -32.78
CA ASP A 163 -11.43 2.69 -31.97
C ASP A 163 -10.56 2.17 -30.82
N ASP A 164 -11.22 1.63 -29.80
CA ASP A 164 -10.61 0.66 -28.87
C ASP A 164 -10.57 -0.72 -29.55
N TRP A 165 -9.60 -1.55 -29.19
CA TRP A 165 -9.36 -2.84 -29.85
C TRP A 165 -9.27 -3.98 -28.85
N LEU A 166 -9.87 -5.12 -29.21
CA LEU A 166 -9.76 -6.38 -28.49
C LEU A 166 -9.42 -7.50 -29.48
N LEU A 167 -8.26 -8.13 -29.32
CA LEU A 167 -7.78 -9.22 -30.16
C LEU A 167 -7.85 -10.52 -29.35
N LEU A 168 -8.50 -11.54 -29.91
CA LEU A 168 -8.85 -12.78 -29.22
C LEU A 168 -8.38 -13.99 -30.03
N GLY A 169 -7.53 -14.84 -29.45
CA GLY A 169 -7.14 -16.12 -30.06
C GLY A 169 -6.40 -15.96 -31.39
N MET A 170 -5.38 -15.10 -31.43
CA MET A 170 -4.65 -14.72 -32.64
C MET A 170 -3.52 -15.71 -32.95
N GLU A 171 -3.87 -16.92 -33.41
CA GLU A 171 -2.89 -17.88 -33.94
C GLU A 171 -2.20 -17.32 -35.21
N GLY A 172 -0.90 -17.57 -35.37
CA GLY A 172 -0.11 -17.04 -36.49
C GLY A 172 0.32 -15.58 -36.39
N LEU A 173 -0.25 -14.78 -35.47
CA LEU A 173 0.10 -13.35 -35.35
C LEU A 173 1.50 -13.17 -34.75
N ALA A 174 2.46 -12.76 -35.58
CA ALA A 174 3.85 -12.53 -35.18
C ALA A 174 4.15 -11.06 -34.85
N GLN A 175 3.47 -10.11 -35.51
CA GLN A 175 3.72 -8.68 -35.38
C GLN A 175 2.42 -7.86 -35.27
N LEU A 176 2.39 -6.92 -34.32
CA LEU A 176 1.26 -6.01 -34.14
C LEU A 176 1.72 -4.55 -34.22
N LYS A 177 1.13 -3.78 -35.12
CA LYS A 177 1.31 -2.32 -35.20
C LYS A 177 0.07 -1.62 -34.67
N VAL A 178 0.25 -0.69 -33.74
CA VAL A 178 -0.82 0.02 -33.04
C VAL A 178 -0.67 1.52 -33.23
N ASP A 179 -1.53 2.11 -34.07
CA ASP A 179 -1.66 3.56 -34.21
C ASP A 179 -2.84 4.10 -33.36
N ALA A 180 -3.53 3.23 -32.61
CA ALA A 180 -4.72 3.57 -31.85
C ALA A 180 -4.43 4.37 -30.56
N SER A 181 -5.01 5.56 -30.46
CA SER A 181 -5.01 6.40 -29.26
C SER A 181 -6.14 5.98 -28.30
N GLY A 182 -6.06 4.77 -27.76
CA GLY A 182 -7.11 4.19 -26.93
C GLY A 182 -6.66 2.92 -26.21
N ARG A 183 -7.62 2.10 -25.80
CA ARG A 183 -7.34 0.81 -25.18
C ARG A 183 -7.17 -0.25 -26.24
N VAL A 184 -6.07 -0.99 -26.16
CA VAL A 184 -5.80 -2.17 -26.99
C VAL A 184 -5.55 -3.36 -26.07
N CYS A 185 -6.38 -4.39 -26.21
CA CYS A 185 -6.29 -5.61 -25.44
C CYS A 185 -5.98 -6.77 -26.38
N VAL A 186 -4.97 -7.59 -26.05
CA VAL A 186 -4.60 -8.78 -26.79
C VAL A 186 -4.67 -9.97 -25.85
N GLN A 187 -5.43 -11.00 -26.20
CA GLN A 187 -5.62 -12.20 -25.39
C GLN A 187 -5.39 -13.45 -26.24
N GLY A 188 -4.35 -14.21 -25.89
CA GLY A 188 -3.99 -15.44 -26.59
C GLY A 188 -3.40 -15.17 -27.97
N ALA A 189 -2.13 -14.79 -28.02
CA ALA A 189 -1.37 -14.58 -29.26
C ALA A 189 -0.03 -15.33 -29.17
N PRO A 190 -0.03 -16.66 -29.34
CA PRO A 190 1.09 -17.54 -28.98
C PRO A 190 2.40 -17.22 -29.72
N GLU A 191 2.30 -16.66 -30.92
CA GLU A 191 3.42 -16.38 -31.83
C GLU A 191 3.83 -14.90 -31.83
N LEU A 192 3.14 -14.05 -31.07
CA LEU A 192 3.37 -12.61 -31.09
C LEU A 192 4.72 -12.27 -30.47
N THR A 193 5.67 -11.86 -31.32
CA THR A 193 7.05 -11.52 -30.91
C THR A 193 7.27 -10.03 -30.70
N THR A 194 6.57 -9.19 -31.48
CA THR A 194 6.82 -7.75 -31.53
C THR A 194 5.53 -6.94 -31.56
N ILE A 195 5.48 -5.88 -30.73
CA ILE A 195 4.44 -4.84 -30.78
C ILE A 195 5.11 -3.48 -31.04
N GLN A 196 4.55 -2.70 -31.95
CA GLN A 196 4.95 -1.33 -32.23
C GLN A 196 3.77 -0.38 -32.00
N GLY A 197 3.81 0.41 -30.91
CA GLY A 197 2.86 1.48 -30.65
C GLY A 197 3.32 2.80 -31.26
N ASN A 198 2.42 3.60 -31.83
CA ASN A 198 2.76 4.89 -32.42
C ASN A 198 1.95 6.06 -31.82
N ALA A 199 1.12 5.81 -30.80
CA ALA A 199 0.30 6.83 -30.15
C ALA A 199 0.60 6.93 -28.64
N ALA A 200 0.92 8.15 -28.17
CA ALA A 200 1.37 8.37 -26.79
C ALA A 200 0.30 8.07 -25.71
N SER A 201 -0.98 8.05 -26.08
CA SER A 201 -2.10 7.77 -25.18
C SER A 201 -2.58 6.31 -25.22
N THR A 202 -1.90 5.42 -25.96
CA THR A 202 -2.28 4.00 -26.02
C THR A 202 -2.13 3.34 -24.66
N VAL A 203 -3.18 2.64 -24.22
CA VAL A 203 -3.14 1.71 -23.08
C VAL A 203 -3.17 0.31 -23.66
N LEU A 204 -2.09 -0.45 -23.46
CA LEU A 204 -1.90 -1.76 -24.05
C LEU A 204 -1.95 -2.84 -22.97
N ASP A 205 -2.95 -3.71 -23.03
CA ASP A 205 -3.11 -4.89 -22.19
C ASP A 205 -2.80 -6.15 -23.02
N VAL A 206 -1.79 -6.93 -22.64
CA VAL A 206 -1.40 -8.17 -23.33
C VAL A 206 -1.45 -9.33 -22.36
N VAL A 207 -2.23 -10.34 -22.71
CA VAL A 207 -2.41 -11.57 -21.94
C VAL A 207 -2.07 -12.76 -22.85
N ASP A 208 -1.16 -13.61 -22.37
CA ASP A 208 -0.75 -14.86 -23.02
C ASP A 208 -0.20 -14.67 -24.45
N ALA A 209 0.85 -13.86 -24.54
CA ALA A 209 1.76 -13.77 -25.68
C ALA A 209 3.15 -14.29 -25.29
N PRO A 210 3.36 -15.62 -25.15
CA PRO A 210 4.50 -16.22 -24.46
C PRO A 210 5.87 -15.92 -25.09
N VAL A 211 5.92 -15.68 -26.40
CA VAL A 211 7.16 -15.36 -27.14
C VAL A 211 7.41 -13.85 -27.30
N LEU A 212 6.54 -12.99 -26.74
CA LEU A 212 6.68 -11.54 -26.84
C LEU A 212 7.99 -11.09 -26.17
N ASN A 213 8.90 -10.55 -26.97
CA ASN A 213 10.21 -10.12 -26.51
C ASN A 213 10.50 -8.64 -26.81
N ARG A 214 9.63 -7.97 -27.58
CA ARG A 214 9.83 -6.56 -27.93
C ARG A 214 8.53 -5.76 -27.99
N VAL A 215 8.51 -4.65 -27.26
CA VAL A 215 7.52 -3.58 -27.39
C VAL A 215 8.27 -2.31 -27.75
N SER A 216 7.82 -1.56 -28.75
CA SER A 216 8.53 -0.38 -29.24
C SER A 216 7.61 0.78 -29.60
N GLY A 217 8.19 1.98 -29.75
CA GLY A 217 7.49 3.17 -30.22
C GLY A 217 6.94 4.03 -29.07
N ALA A 218 5.69 4.47 -29.10
CA ALA A 218 5.06 5.33 -28.10
C ALA A 218 3.79 4.71 -27.52
N GLY A 219 3.58 4.91 -26.23
CA GLY A 219 2.40 4.44 -25.49
C GLY A 219 2.36 5.01 -24.07
N HIS A 220 1.21 4.96 -23.43
CA HIS A 220 1.07 5.44 -22.06
C HIS A 220 1.42 4.35 -21.05
N ASN A 221 0.76 3.20 -21.14
CA ASN A 221 0.90 2.11 -20.18
C ASN A 221 0.88 0.76 -20.91
N LEU A 222 1.84 -0.10 -20.56
CA LEU A 222 1.90 -1.50 -20.97
C LEU A 222 1.59 -2.41 -19.78
N SER A 223 0.57 -3.24 -19.89
CA SER A 223 0.30 -4.36 -18.98
C SER A 223 0.59 -5.66 -19.70
N LEU A 224 1.55 -6.44 -19.21
CA LEU A 224 1.91 -7.74 -19.79
C LEU A 224 1.74 -8.84 -18.73
N ARG A 225 0.87 -9.79 -19.03
CA ARG A 225 0.61 -10.97 -18.20
C ARG A 225 0.84 -12.23 -19.02
N GLN A 226 1.78 -13.05 -18.59
CA GLN A 226 2.09 -14.31 -19.26
C GLN A 226 2.04 -15.44 -18.21
N GLU A 227 1.17 -16.43 -18.40
CA GLU A 227 1.15 -17.60 -17.52
C GLU A 227 2.30 -18.56 -17.82
N HIS A 228 2.60 -18.75 -19.11
CA HIS A 228 3.64 -19.65 -19.59
C HIS A 228 4.62 -18.97 -20.57
N PRO A 229 5.35 -17.92 -20.14
CA PRO A 229 6.29 -17.24 -21.03
C PRO A 229 7.43 -18.15 -21.47
N SER A 230 7.78 -18.08 -22.75
CA SER A 230 8.95 -18.74 -23.35
C SER A 230 10.06 -17.75 -23.68
N ALA A 231 9.74 -16.47 -23.86
CA ALA A 231 10.73 -15.40 -23.97
C ALA A 231 11.43 -15.19 -22.62
N SER A 232 12.76 -15.26 -22.60
CA SER A 232 13.59 -14.96 -21.43
C SER A 232 13.98 -13.48 -21.36
N THR A 233 13.75 -12.70 -22.42
CA THR A 233 14.16 -11.31 -22.53
C THR A 233 13.02 -10.45 -23.05
N LEU A 234 12.84 -9.26 -22.49
CA LEU A 234 11.88 -8.26 -22.94
C LEU A 234 12.56 -6.90 -23.09
N THR A 235 12.41 -6.30 -24.27
CA THR A 235 12.85 -4.92 -24.53
C THR A 235 11.62 -4.04 -24.74
N ILE A 236 11.48 -2.99 -23.92
CA ILE A 236 10.47 -1.94 -24.04
C ILE A 236 11.17 -0.66 -24.51
N ALA A 237 11.22 -0.45 -25.81
CA ALA A 237 11.92 0.67 -26.44
C ALA A 237 10.97 1.84 -26.75
N GLY A 238 11.54 3.05 -26.82
CA GLY A 238 10.79 4.26 -27.15
C GLY A 238 10.11 4.92 -25.95
N SER A 239 9.02 5.64 -26.17
CA SER A 239 8.35 6.49 -25.18
C SER A 239 7.13 5.81 -24.56
N TRP A 240 7.37 4.71 -23.86
CA TRP A 240 6.38 4.08 -22.97
C TRP A 240 6.57 4.64 -21.56
N ALA A 241 5.54 5.25 -20.98
CA ALA A 241 5.67 5.88 -19.67
C ALA A 241 5.72 4.85 -18.54
N GLU A 242 4.81 3.88 -18.54
CA GLU A 242 4.64 2.92 -17.45
C GLU A 242 4.56 1.48 -17.97
N ALA A 243 5.04 0.52 -17.17
CA ALA A 243 4.88 -0.91 -17.45
C ALA A 243 4.49 -1.70 -16.19
N ASN A 244 3.55 -2.63 -16.34
CA ASN A 244 3.10 -3.57 -15.33
C ASN A 244 3.34 -4.99 -15.85
N LEU A 245 4.28 -5.72 -15.27
CA LEU A 245 4.73 -7.00 -15.79
C LEU A 245 4.43 -8.13 -14.80
N ARG A 246 3.79 -9.19 -15.29
CA ARG A 246 3.64 -10.48 -14.60
C ARG A 246 4.18 -11.58 -15.52
N CYS A 247 5.50 -11.76 -15.47
CA CYS A 247 6.24 -12.62 -16.37
C CYS A 247 7.21 -13.52 -15.56
N PRO A 248 6.75 -14.67 -15.02
CA PRO A 248 7.53 -15.46 -14.05
C PRO A 248 8.82 -16.08 -14.62
N HIS A 249 8.97 -16.20 -15.94
CA HIS A 249 10.18 -16.73 -16.58
C HIS A 249 11.07 -15.67 -17.22
N LEU A 250 10.74 -14.39 -17.09
CA LEU A 250 11.55 -13.31 -17.64
C LEU A 250 12.89 -13.24 -16.88
N GLU A 251 14.02 -13.28 -17.59
CA GLU A 251 15.37 -13.21 -17.03
C GLU A 251 16.03 -11.84 -17.23
N ALA A 252 15.68 -11.14 -18.30
CA ALA A 252 16.20 -9.80 -18.62
C ALA A 252 15.10 -8.82 -19.07
N LEU A 253 15.15 -7.61 -18.54
CA LEU A 253 14.30 -6.48 -18.94
C LEU A 253 15.17 -5.28 -19.32
N ASP A 254 14.99 -4.78 -20.54
CA ASP A 254 15.54 -3.50 -20.99
C ASP A 254 14.40 -2.49 -21.19
N PHE A 255 14.35 -1.46 -20.35
CA PHE A 255 13.33 -0.41 -20.41
C PHE A 255 13.94 0.99 -20.17
N PRO A 256 14.71 1.51 -21.14
CA PRO A 256 15.66 2.60 -20.95
C PRO A 256 15.01 3.98 -20.85
N ASN A 257 13.70 4.10 -21.06
CA ASN A 257 12.95 5.35 -20.97
C ASN A 257 11.77 5.28 -19.98
N ALA A 258 11.79 4.29 -19.07
CA ALA A 258 10.74 4.09 -18.09
C ALA A 258 10.50 5.34 -17.22
N GLN A 259 9.25 5.65 -16.93
CA GLN A 259 8.85 6.60 -15.89
C GLN A 259 8.32 5.89 -14.64
N ALA A 260 7.76 4.69 -14.79
CA ALA A 260 7.41 3.79 -13.69
C ALA A 260 7.46 2.31 -14.15
N LEU A 261 7.74 1.41 -13.20
CA LEU A 261 7.72 -0.03 -13.43
C LEU A 261 7.04 -0.75 -12.25
N THR A 262 6.16 -1.69 -12.55
CA THR A 262 5.60 -2.60 -11.57
C THR A 262 5.88 -4.04 -11.97
N LEU A 263 6.44 -4.83 -11.06
CA LEU A 263 6.78 -6.23 -11.26
C LEU A 263 5.96 -7.12 -10.31
N TYR A 264 5.26 -8.10 -10.87
CA TYR A 264 4.46 -9.09 -10.16
C TYR A 264 5.03 -10.49 -10.40
N TYR A 265 5.59 -11.11 -9.36
CA TYR A 265 6.07 -12.49 -9.38
C TYR A 265 7.10 -12.79 -10.49
N CYS A 266 7.96 -11.82 -10.83
CA CYS A 266 9.03 -11.95 -11.82
C CYS A 266 10.30 -12.59 -11.22
N GLU A 267 10.18 -13.81 -10.68
CA GLU A 267 11.20 -14.43 -9.81
C GLU A 267 12.53 -14.76 -10.48
N ARG A 268 12.53 -14.92 -11.80
CA ARG A 268 13.75 -15.25 -12.58
C ARG A 268 14.49 -14.04 -13.12
N LEU A 269 13.98 -12.84 -12.87
CA LEU A 269 14.50 -11.62 -13.44
C LEU A 269 15.85 -11.27 -12.76
N LYS A 270 16.93 -11.39 -13.54
CA LYS A 270 18.32 -11.20 -13.09
C LYS A 270 18.86 -9.84 -13.47
N THR A 271 18.47 -9.36 -14.65
CA THR A 271 18.98 -8.12 -15.24
C THR A 271 17.82 -7.19 -15.56
N VAL A 272 17.91 -5.96 -15.07
CA VAL A 272 16.91 -4.92 -15.30
C VAL A 272 17.64 -3.62 -15.59
N GLU A 273 17.53 -3.15 -16.83
CA GLU A 273 18.07 -1.88 -17.27
C GLU A 273 16.95 -0.83 -17.23
N LEU A 274 17.11 0.14 -16.31
CA LEU A 274 16.19 1.26 -16.12
C LEU A 274 16.97 2.56 -15.95
N PRO A 275 16.37 3.71 -16.30
CA PRO A 275 16.88 5.00 -15.86
C PRO A 275 17.03 5.05 -14.33
N LEU A 276 18.04 5.80 -13.88
CA LEU A 276 18.26 6.02 -12.46
C LEU A 276 17.04 6.68 -11.83
N GLY A 277 16.58 6.12 -10.71
CA GLY A 277 15.55 6.75 -9.89
C GLY A 277 14.11 6.51 -10.31
N VAL A 278 13.87 5.64 -11.29
CA VAL A 278 12.53 5.20 -11.66
C VAL A 278 11.83 4.56 -10.44
N PRO A 279 10.58 4.95 -10.13
CA PRO A 279 9.74 4.23 -9.18
C PRO A 279 9.51 2.80 -9.67
N THR A 280 9.92 1.84 -8.83
CA THR A 280 9.78 0.42 -9.15
C THR A 280 9.11 -0.31 -7.99
N ASP A 281 7.89 -0.77 -8.24
CA ASP A 281 7.11 -1.55 -7.28
C ASP A 281 7.32 -3.04 -7.58
N CYS A 282 7.73 -3.81 -6.58
CA CYS A 282 8.02 -5.23 -6.69
C CYS A 282 7.14 -6.04 -5.73
N TYR A 283 6.40 -6.99 -6.29
CA TYR A 283 5.53 -7.91 -5.58
C TYR A 283 6.01 -9.35 -5.82
N GLY A 284 6.30 -10.07 -4.75
CA GLY A 284 6.71 -11.48 -4.79
C GLY A 284 8.19 -11.73 -5.08
N SER A 285 8.95 -10.84 -5.72
CA SER A 285 10.41 -10.95 -5.87
C SER A 285 11.05 -9.63 -6.25
N VAL A 286 12.32 -9.45 -5.87
CA VAL A 286 13.12 -8.27 -6.22
C VAL A 286 14.39 -8.73 -6.95
N PRO A 287 14.56 -8.35 -8.23
CA PRO A 287 15.82 -8.52 -8.96
C PRO A 287 17.00 -7.82 -8.29
N ASP A 288 18.16 -8.49 -8.23
CA ASP A 288 19.40 -7.93 -7.66
C ASP A 288 19.83 -6.63 -8.35
N SER A 289 19.62 -6.52 -9.66
CA SER A 289 19.93 -5.32 -10.43
C SER A 289 19.14 -4.09 -9.96
N LEU A 290 17.94 -4.27 -9.39
CA LEU A 290 17.10 -3.18 -8.89
C LEU A 290 17.46 -2.72 -7.48
N LEU A 291 18.10 -3.58 -6.68
CA LEU A 291 18.57 -3.24 -5.33
C LEU A 291 19.57 -2.06 -5.33
N ASN A 292 20.18 -1.75 -6.47
CA ASN A 292 21.24 -0.75 -6.60
C ASN A 292 20.87 0.54 -7.35
N GLY A 293 19.77 0.60 -8.11
CA GLY A 293 19.53 1.69 -9.08
C GLY A 293 18.16 2.37 -9.06
N SER A 294 17.13 1.79 -8.45
CA SER A 294 15.74 2.27 -8.54
C SER A 294 15.13 2.64 -7.18
N ARG A 295 14.01 3.39 -7.20
CA ARG A 295 13.19 3.58 -5.99
C ARG A 295 12.37 2.33 -5.78
N LEU A 296 12.97 1.38 -5.07
CA LEU A 296 12.38 0.08 -4.86
C LEU A 296 11.34 0.10 -3.73
N PHE A 297 10.12 -0.27 -4.05
CA PHE A 297 9.10 -0.61 -3.07
C PHE A 297 8.90 -2.13 -3.07
N MET A 298 8.96 -2.73 -1.88
CA MET A 298 8.65 -4.14 -1.68
C MET A 298 7.34 -4.26 -0.89
N ASP A 299 6.54 -5.26 -1.21
CA ASP A 299 5.42 -5.63 -0.35
C ASP A 299 5.91 -6.34 0.93
N GLU A 300 5.00 -6.56 1.88
CA GLU A 300 5.34 -7.16 3.18
C GLU A 300 5.76 -8.63 3.06
N SER A 301 5.17 -9.37 2.11
CA SER A 301 5.49 -10.80 1.91
C SER A 301 6.92 -10.98 1.40
N THR A 302 7.32 -10.18 0.40
CA THR A 302 8.69 -10.19 -0.13
C THR A 302 9.70 -9.78 0.93
N LEU A 303 9.38 -8.74 1.70
CA LEU A 303 10.23 -8.29 2.81
C LEU A 303 10.45 -9.41 3.85
N ARG A 304 9.38 -10.09 4.28
CA ARG A 304 9.48 -11.20 5.24
C ARG A 304 10.35 -12.34 4.70
N ARG A 305 10.20 -12.70 3.43
CA ARG A 305 11.01 -13.76 2.81
C ARG A 305 12.50 -13.43 2.83
N HIS A 306 12.89 -12.19 2.48
CA HIS A 306 14.30 -11.78 2.55
C HIS A 306 14.83 -11.74 3.98
N LEU A 307 14.01 -11.31 4.96
CA LEU A 307 14.40 -11.35 6.37
C LEU A 307 14.63 -12.79 6.87
N THR A 308 13.77 -13.74 6.52
CA THR A 308 13.95 -15.15 6.85
C THR A 308 15.22 -15.72 6.21
N ALA A 309 15.47 -15.45 4.92
CA ALA A 309 16.69 -15.90 4.25
C ALA A 309 17.96 -15.38 4.95
N ILE A 310 17.97 -14.11 5.38
CA ILE A 310 19.09 -13.53 6.12
C ILE A 310 19.26 -14.17 7.51
N GLN A 311 18.16 -14.49 8.19
CA GLN A 311 18.20 -15.22 9.46
C GLN A 311 18.75 -16.65 9.29
N ASP A 312 18.50 -17.27 8.13
CA ASP A 312 19.03 -18.59 7.75
C ASP A 312 20.50 -18.52 7.25
N GLY A 313 21.11 -17.34 7.24
CA GLY A 313 22.53 -17.11 6.90
C GLY A 313 22.81 -16.64 5.47
N ASP A 314 21.77 -16.41 4.64
CA ASP A 314 21.93 -15.83 3.31
C ASP A 314 22.02 -14.29 3.38
N HIS A 315 23.26 -13.78 3.43
CA HIS A 315 23.53 -12.35 3.50
C HIS A 315 23.66 -11.66 2.13
N SER A 316 23.41 -12.37 1.02
CA SER A 316 23.61 -11.84 -0.35
C SER A 316 22.80 -10.56 -0.64
N HIS A 317 21.60 -10.46 -0.07
CA HIS A 317 20.65 -9.36 -0.35
C HIS A 317 20.63 -8.24 0.70
N VAL A 318 21.48 -8.30 1.73
CA VAL A 318 21.43 -7.38 2.90
C VAL A 318 21.52 -5.91 2.50
N ASN A 319 22.47 -5.55 1.64
CA ASN A 319 22.68 -4.16 1.23
C ASN A 319 21.49 -3.57 0.47
N GLY A 320 20.89 -4.38 -0.41
CA GLY A 320 19.70 -3.98 -1.14
C GLY A 320 18.49 -3.80 -0.23
N LEU A 321 18.33 -4.72 0.73
CA LEU A 321 17.27 -4.63 1.71
C LEU A 321 17.42 -3.38 2.60
N LEU A 322 18.63 -3.07 3.09
CA LEU A 322 18.89 -1.86 3.87
C LEU A 322 18.49 -0.58 3.12
N ARG A 323 18.82 -0.49 1.82
CA ARG A 323 18.41 0.64 0.98
C ARG A 323 16.89 0.72 0.82
N ALA A 324 16.23 -0.40 0.58
CA ALA A 324 14.77 -0.42 0.46
C ALA A 324 14.08 -0.01 1.77
N LEU A 325 14.57 -0.48 2.91
CA LEU A 325 14.08 -0.09 4.23
C LEU A 325 14.28 1.41 4.49
N ALA A 326 15.41 2.00 4.09
CA ALA A 326 15.64 3.43 4.20
C ALA A 326 14.59 4.27 3.45
N HIS A 327 13.95 3.72 2.41
CA HIS A 327 12.92 4.41 1.63
C HIS A 327 11.49 4.24 2.17
N ARG A 328 11.28 3.50 3.27
CA ARG A 328 9.97 3.29 3.93
C ARG A 328 9.59 4.41 4.92
N TYR A 329 9.70 5.67 4.49
CA TYR A 329 9.59 6.83 5.39
C TYR A 329 8.16 7.30 5.69
N ARG A 330 7.13 6.73 5.04
CA ARG A 330 5.73 7.11 5.33
C ARG A 330 5.34 6.68 6.75
N ARG A 331 4.37 7.39 7.36
CA ARG A 331 3.95 7.21 8.77
C ARG A 331 3.66 5.75 9.13
N ASN A 332 3.00 4.99 8.26
CA ASN A 332 2.67 3.59 8.54
C ASN A 332 3.82 2.62 8.17
N GLU A 333 4.65 2.99 7.20
CA GLU A 333 5.72 2.13 6.68
C GLU A 333 6.96 2.13 7.58
N VAL A 334 7.22 3.24 8.27
CA VAL A 334 8.38 3.39 9.15
C VAL A 334 8.37 2.39 10.30
N VAL A 335 7.19 2.00 10.79
CA VAL A 335 7.06 1.00 11.86
C VAL A 335 7.60 -0.35 11.36
N THR A 336 7.15 -0.77 10.18
CA THR A 336 7.67 -1.98 9.52
C THR A 336 9.17 -1.84 9.23
N GLY A 337 9.60 -0.66 8.76
CA GLY A 337 11.01 -0.35 8.52
C GLY A 337 11.89 -0.58 9.76
N LEU A 338 11.51 -0.01 10.90
CA LEU A 338 12.24 -0.15 12.16
C LEU A 338 12.21 -1.58 12.70
N ARG A 339 11.08 -2.28 12.64
CA ARG A 339 11.01 -3.71 13.02
C ARG A 339 11.97 -4.55 12.18
N SER A 340 11.98 -4.35 10.86
CA SER A 340 12.86 -5.08 9.96
C SER A 340 14.34 -4.76 10.19
N LEU A 341 14.71 -3.49 10.40
CA LEU A 341 16.08 -3.12 10.77
C LEU A 341 16.50 -3.76 12.11
N LYS A 342 15.60 -3.86 13.08
CA LYS A 342 15.86 -4.57 14.34
C LYS A 342 16.06 -6.07 14.11
N SER A 343 15.26 -6.71 13.26
CA SER A 343 15.46 -8.11 12.88
C SER A 343 16.80 -8.34 12.17
N LEU A 344 17.29 -7.38 11.38
CA LEU A 344 18.64 -7.45 10.79
C LEU A 344 19.75 -7.33 11.84
N CYS A 345 19.54 -6.54 12.91
CA CYS A 345 20.45 -6.53 14.05
C CYS A 345 20.52 -7.93 14.70
N ASP A 346 19.36 -8.56 14.89
CA ASP A 346 19.27 -9.89 15.52
C ASP A 346 19.88 -11.00 14.66
N ALA A 347 19.91 -10.81 13.33
CA ALA A 347 20.60 -11.69 12.38
C ALA A 347 22.11 -11.38 12.24
N GLY A 348 22.66 -10.44 13.02
CA GLY A 348 24.10 -10.15 13.04
C GLY A 348 24.62 -9.33 11.85
N VAL A 349 23.76 -8.57 11.16
CA VAL A 349 24.17 -7.68 10.06
C VAL A 349 25.07 -6.55 10.57
N ASP A 350 26.08 -6.17 9.79
CA ASP A 350 27.03 -5.09 10.12
C ASP A 350 26.36 -3.86 10.77
N PRO A 351 26.73 -3.50 12.01
CA PRO A 351 26.06 -2.43 12.75
C PRO A 351 26.18 -1.05 12.09
N THR A 352 27.28 -0.78 11.38
CA THR A 352 27.46 0.52 10.70
C THR A 352 26.45 0.68 9.56
N SER A 353 26.25 -0.39 8.77
CA SER A 353 25.30 -0.42 7.66
C SER A 353 23.85 -0.28 8.13
N VAL A 354 23.47 -0.97 9.21
CA VAL A 354 22.13 -0.84 9.82
C VAL A 354 21.91 0.58 10.34
N TRP A 355 22.90 1.15 11.04
CA TRP A 355 22.79 2.50 11.57
C TRP A 355 22.64 3.56 10.47
N ASN A 356 23.40 3.44 9.39
CA ASN A 356 23.27 4.33 8.22
C ASN A 356 21.87 4.25 7.60
N ALA A 357 21.33 3.04 7.40
CA ALA A 357 19.97 2.86 6.89
C ALA A 357 18.91 3.49 7.81
N ARG A 358 19.07 3.35 9.13
CA ARG A 358 18.22 4.01 10.12
C ARG A 358 18.31 5.54 10.04
N GLN A 359 19.52 6.10 9.86
CA GLN A 359 19.71 7.55 9.72
C GLN A 359 19.06 8.08 8.44
N GLU A 360 19.21 7.38 7.31
CA GLU A 360 18.54 7.74 6.06
C GLU A 360 17.02 7.69 6.19
N LEU A 361 16.48 6.64 6.82
CA LEU A 361 15.05 6.49 7.08
C LEU A 361 14.50 7.71 7.84
N LEU A 362 15.18 8.11 8.92
CA LEU A 362 14.78 9.27 9.71
C LEU A 362 14.95 10.58 8.94
N ALA A 363 16.06 10.76 8.22
CA ALA A 363 16.31 11.96 7.43
C ALA A 363 15.21 12.19 6.38
N ARG A 364 14.75 11.11 5.73
CA ARG A 364 13.62 11.16 4.78
C ARG A 364 12.30 11.50 5.48
N GLN A 365 12.04 10.95 6.66
CA GLN A 365 10.82 11.27 7.41
C GLN A 365 10.79 12.73 7.90
N LEU A 366 11.95 13.27 8.29
CA LEU A 366 12.10 14.67 8.73
C LEU A 366 12.06 15.68 7.57
N LYS A 367 12.12 15.21 6.31
CA LYS A 367 12.05 16.06 5.12
C LYS A 367 10.67 16.70 4.99
N ARG A 368 10.54 17.96 5.41
CA ARG A 368 9.32 18.76 5.29
C ARG A 368 9.09 19.20 3.83
N GLY A 369 8.00 18.76 3.21
CA GLY A 369 7.44 19.41 2.01
C GLY A 369 6.84 18.47 0.94
N ASN A 370 5.75 18.92 0.31
CA ASN A 370 5.03 18.28 -0.82
C ASN A 370 5.82 18.29 -2.16
N ARG A 371 7.10 18.66 -2.18
CA ARG A 371 7.89 18.65 -3.41
C ARG A 371 8.38 17.23 -3.65
N LYS A 372 8.08 16.69 -4.85
CA LYS A 372 8.58 15.41 -5.40
C LYS A 372 9.93 15.08 -4.76
N GLN A 373 9.91 14.20 -3.76
CA GLN A 373 11.04 14.04 -2.86
C GLN A 373 12.26 13.58 -3.68
N SER A 374 13.30 14.41 -3.69
CA SER A 374 14.59 14.08 -4.30
C SER A 374 15.08 12.73 -3.76
N LEU A 375 15.62 11.90 -4.66
CA LEU A 375 16.26 10.62 -4.34
C LEU A 375 17.39 10.79 -3.35
N GLU A 376 18.20 11.82 -3.60
CA GLU A 376 19.38 12.12 -2.81
C GLU A 376 18.99 12.95 -1.58
N LEU A 377 19.50 12.48 -0.44
CA LEU A 377 19.53 13.25 0.78
C LEU A 377 20.72 14.21 0.71
N THR A 378 20.46 15.48 0.94
CA THR A 378 21.52 16.45 1.12
C THR A 378 22.28 16.16 2.42
N ARG A 379 23.55 16.57 2.50
CA ARG A 379 24.35 16.45 3.74
C ARG A 379 23.64 17.08 4.95
N GLY A 380 22.93 18.20 4.73
CA GLY A 380 22.16 18.87 5.78
C GLY A 380 20.86 18.15 6.19
N GLU A 381 20.34 17.23 5.37
CA GLU A 381 19.22 16.35 5.75
C GLU A 381 19.71 15.21 6.65
N LEU A 382 20.84 14.58 6.30
CA LEU A 382 21.48 13.55 7.14
C LEU A 382 21.94 14.12 8.49
N GLN A 383 22.58 15.30 8.51
CA GLN A 383 22.97 15.94 9.76
C GLN A 383 21.79 16.28 10.68
N ARG A 384 20.57 16.44 10.11
CA ARG A 384 19.36 16.65 10.92
C ARG A 384 18.91 15.37 11.58
N SER A 385 19.00 14.20 10.94
CA SER A 385 18.64 12.93 11.56
C SER A 385 19.61 12.55 12.69
N GLU A 386 20.88 12.93 12.58
CA GLU A 386 21.88 12.71 13.64
C GLU A 386 21.56 13.48 14.94
N LYS A 387 20.79 14.56 14.86
CA LYS A 387 20.49 15.47 15.98
C LYS A 387 19.05 15.41 16.46
N ASN A 388 18.20 14.55 15.87
CA ASN A 388 16.79 14.50 16.18
C ASN A 388 16.30 13.06 16.36
N TRP A 389 15.55 12.80 17.42
CA TRP A 389 14.81 11.57 17.67
C TRP A 389 13.30 11.83 17.61
N ALA A 390 12.86 12.35 16.46
CA ALA A 390 11.50 12.86 16.27
C ALA A 390 10.76 12.03 15.21
N TRP A 391 10.52 10.76 15.50
CA TRP A 391 9.76 9.88 14.63
C TRP A 391 8.29 10.32 14.54
N ASN A 392 7.74 10.38 13.32
CA ASN A 392 6.32 10.54 13.06
C ASN A 392 5.66 9.16 12.96
N LEU A 393 5.04 8.71 14.05
CA LEU A 393 4.52 7.35 14.22
C LEU A 393 2.99 7.34 14.35
N PRO A 394 2.31 6.23 13.98
CA PRO A 394 0.93 5.97 14.39
C PRO A 394 0.86 5.83 15.92
N GLU A 395 -0.17 6.39 16.56
CA GLU A 395 -0.25 6.44 18.04
C GLU A 395 -0.30 5.04 18.68
N ASP A 396 -0.99 4.12 18.04
CA ASP A 396 -1.18 2.72 18.46
C ASP A 396 0.10 1.88 18.32
N LEU A 397 0.99 2.23 17.39
CA LEU A 397 2.24 1.51 17.11
C LEU A 397 3.50 2.26 17.57
N ALA A 398 3.36 3.47 18.13
CA ALA A 398 4.48 4.33 18.47
C ALA A 398 5.44 3.67 19.48
N GLN A 399 4.89 3.05 20.52
CA GLN A 399 5.68 2.40 21.57
C GLN A 399 6.54 1.26 21.00
N GLU A 400 5.98 0.47 20.10
CA GLU A 400 6.66 -0.66 19.50
C GLU A 400 7.78 -0.21 18.55
N ALA A 401 7.49 0.79 17.70
CA ALA A 401 8.48 1.36 16.80
C ALA A 401 9.66 1.99 17.56
N LEU A 402 9.40 2.71 18.66
CA LEU A 402 10.45 3.29 19.50
C LEU A 402 11.30 2.21 20.19
N LEU A 403 10.70 1.12 20.65
CA LEU A 403 11.44 -0.01 21.22
C LEU A 403 12.34 -0.69 20.18
N ALA A 404 11.85 -0.83 18.94
CA ALA A 404 12.68 -1.32 17.83
C ALA A 404 13.86 -0.39 17.55
N ASP A 405 13.64 0.94 17.49
CA ASP A 405 14.70 1.94 17.28
C ASP A 405 15.75 1.93 18.41
N LEU A 406 15.33 1.81 19.67
CA LEU A 406 16.25 1.68 20.80
C LEU A 406 17.05 0.37 20.74
N GLY A 407 16.41 -0.73 20.33
CA GLY A 407 17.11 -2.00 20.07
C GLY A 407 18.16 -1.88 18.97
N ILE A 408 17.88 -1.14 17.89
CA ILE A 408 18.85 -0.83 16.83
C ILE A 408 20.01 0.00 17.41
N TRP A 409 19.72 1.05 18.15
CA TRP A 409 20.75 1.88 18.78
C TRP A 409 21.66 1.07 19.72
N ARG A 410 21.09 0.23 20.59
CA ARG A 410 21.83 -0.65 21.50
C ARG A 410 22.79 -1.58 20.74
N TYR A 411 22.32 -2.17 19.65
CA TYR A 411 23.14 -3.01 18.79
C TYR A 411 24.29 -2.22 18.13
N CYS A 412 23.97 -1.03 17.61
CA CYS A 412 24.93 -0.24 16.82
C CYS A 412 25.97 0.50 17.66
N ARG A 413 25.64 0.96 18.88
CA ARG A 413 26.54 1.77 19.71
C ARG A 413 27.86 1.08 20.07
N ALA A 414 27.90 -0.25 20.08
CA ALA A 414 29.13 -0.97 20.43
C ALA A 414 30.23 -0.74 19.38
N GLN A 415 29.86 -0.50 18.11
CA GLN A 415 30.79 -0.49 16.98
C GLN A 415 30.69 0.77 16.11
N CYS A 416 29.66 1.61 16.31
CA CYS A 416 29.43 2.82 15.53
C CYS A 416 29.55 4.09 16.39
N GLU A 417 30.55 4.92 16.10
CA GLU A 417 30.80 6.19 16.83
C GLU A 417 29.61 7.16 16.76
N SER A 418 28.93 7.25 15.62
CA SER A 418 27.76 8.14 15.49
C SER A 418 26.58 7.65 16.34
N ALA A 419 26.41 6.33 16.51
CA ALA A 419 25.41 5.75 17.40
C ALA A 419 25.76 6.00 18.89
N GLN A 420 27.04 5.98 19.24
CA GLN A 420 27.50 6.34 20.61
C GLN A 420 27.14 7.79 20.95
N HIS A 421 27.47 8.73 20.06
CA HIS A 421 27.16 10.15 20.22
C HIS A 421 25.65 10.44 20.26
N TYR A 422 24.84 9.59 19.63
CA TYR A 422 23.38 9.72 19.62
C TYR A 422 22.74 9.57 21.00
N THR A 423 23.47 9.05 22.00
CA THR A 423 23.05 9.01 23.40
C THR A 423 22.52 10.35 23.91
N ALA A 424 23.22 11.45 23.61
CA ALA A 424 22.80 12.79 24.05
C ALA A 424 21.48 13.24 23.42
N VAL A 425 21.19 12.76 22.19
CA VAL A 425 19.92 13.02 21.49
C VAL A 425 18.78 12.26 22.17
N LEU A 426 18.98 10.98 22.50
CA LEU A 426 17.98 10.17 23.21
C LEU A 426 17.61 10.79 24.55
N VAL A 427 18.59 11.22 25.34
CA VAL A 427 18.36 11.88 26.63
C VAL A 427 17.62 13.21 26.46
N SER A 428 18.10 14.07 25.55
CA SER A 428 17.52 15.41 25.38
C SER A 428 16.12 15.41 24.77
N GLN A 429 15.79 14.42 23.93
CA GLN A 429 14.50 14.33 23.23
C GLN A 429 13.55 13.28 23.82
N GLY A 430 14.00 12.48 24.80
CA GLY A 430 13.18 11.53 25.56
C GLY A 430 12.16 12.15 26.52
N ARG A 431 11.75 13.41 26.28
CA ARG A 431 10.91 14.20 27.19
C ARG A 431 9.42 13.94 27.04
N SER A 432 8.97 13.46 25.87
CA SER A 432 7.57 13.10 25.70
C SER A 432 7.23 11.84 26.50
N VAL A 433 5.98 11.72 26.99
CA VAL A 433 5.54 10.54 27.75
C VAL A 433 5.79 9.23 26.99
N THR A 434 5.53 9.21 25.68
CA THR A 434 5.74 8.03 24.84
C THR A 434 7.22 7.67 24.71
N ALA A 435 8.09 8.66 24.46
CA ALA A 435 9.53 8.44 24.35
C ALA A 435 10.15 7.98 25.69
N LEU A 436 9.76 8.62 26.80
CA LEU A 436 10.21 8.23 28.13
C LEU A 436 9.73 6.83 28.50
N SER A 437 8.48 6.50 28.19
CA SER A 437 7.94 5.14 28.35
C SER A 437 8.75 4.10 27.57
N ALA A 438 9.16 4.40 26.33
CA ALA A 438 10.05 3.55 25.55
C ALA A 438 11.43 3.37 26.18
N LEU A 439 12.07 4.44 26.66
CA LEU A 439 13.36 4.36 27.36
C LEU A 439 13.28 3.51 28.62
N VAL A 440 12.24 3.71 29.44
CA VAL A 440 12.01 2.91 30.66
C VAL A 440 11.80 1.45 30.31
N ASN A 441 10.92 1.14 29.35
CA ASN A 441 10.64 -0.24 28.97
C ASN A 441 11.87 -0.93 28.35
N HIS A 442 12.70 -0.21 27.60
CA HIS A 442 13.92 -0.73 27.01
C HIS A 442 14.97 -1.08 28.07
N ALA A 443 15.23 -0.17 29.02
CA ALA A 443 16.25 -0.36 30.05
C ALA A 443 15.89 -1.42 31.10
N LEU A 444 14.64 -1.90 31.12
CA LEU A 444 14.18 -2.98 32.00
C LEU A 444 14.18 -4.37 31.34
N GLN A 445 14.55 -4.46 30.06
CA GLN A 445 14.70 -5.74 29.39
C GLN A 445 15.84 -6.54 30.03
N GLN A 446 15.75 -7.87 30.00
CA GLN A 446 16.77 -8.76 30.58
C GLN A 446 18.16 -8.55 29.94
N GLU A 447 18.20 -8.11 28.69
CA GLU A 447 19.40 -7.86 27.90
C GLU A 447 19.91 -6.42 28.01
N ALA A 448 19.29 -5.56 28.83
CA ALA A 448 19.72 -4.18 29.01
C ALA A 448 21.02 -4.10 29.80
N ASP A 449 21.95 -3.25 29.37
CA ASP A 449 23.23 -3.04 30.06
C ASP A 449 23.25 -1.72 30.88
N ALA A 450 24.40 -1.44 31.49
CA ALA A 450 24.58 -0.24 32.32
C ALA A 450 24.39 1.07 31.53
N GLN A 451 24.69 1.09 30.23
CA GLN A 451 24.51 2.26 29.39
C GLN A 451 23.02 2.50 29.11
N ASP A 452 22.22 1.45 28.90
CA ASP A 452 20.76 1.57 28.76
C ASP A 452 20.13 2.19 30.01
N GLN A 453 20.54 1.69 31.18
CA GLN A 453 20.09 2.21 32.48
C GLN A 453 20.52 3.66 32.69
N LYS A 454 21.75 4.02 32.28
CA LYS A 454 22.25 5.40 32.37
C LYS A 454 21.42 6.36 31.50
N VAL A 455 21.12 5.99 30.25
CA VAL A 455 20.29 6.82 29.36
C VAL A 455 18.88 7.01 29.94
N MET A 456 18.28 5.94 30.45
CA MET A 456 17.00 6.04 31.15
C MET A 456 17.09 6.98 32.35
N ALA A 457 18.10 6.85 33.21
CA ALA A 457 18.27 7.69 34.40
C ALA A 457 18.44 9.17 34.04
N ASP A 458 19.32 9.47 33.07
CA ASP A 458 19.57 10.85 32.60
C ASP A 458 18.29 11.46 31.98
N ALA A 459 17.51 10.67 31.23
CA ALA A 459 16.24 11.11 30.64
C ALA A 459 15.15 11.36 31.70
N LEU A 460 15.06 10.49 32.71
CA LEU A 460 14.15 10.66 33.86
C LEU A 460 14.49 11.94 34.61
N GLN A 461 15.76 12.20 34.88
CA GLN A 461 16.22 13.41 35.56
C GLN A 461 15.89 14.66 34.74
N GLN A 462 16.23 14.70 33.46
CA GLN A 462 15.91 15.86 32.61
C GLN A 462 14.41 16.11 32.48
N THR A 463 13.61 15.04 32.44
CA THR A 463 12.14 15.18 32.36
C THR A 463 11.59 15.72 33.68
N ALA A 464 12.10 15.27 34.82
CA ALA A 464 11.70 15.77 36.14
C ALA A 464 12.03 17.26 36.33
N GLU A 465 13.18 17.71 35.81
CA GLU A 465 13.60 19.11 35.82
C GLU A 465 12.81 19.99 34.83
N SER A 466 12.11 19.39 33.86
CA SER A 466 11.30 20.11 32.88
C SER A 466 9.88 20.39 33.39
N SER A 467 9.29 21.52 32.99
CA SER A 467 7.92 21.93 33.36
C SER A 467 6.79 21.06 32.77
N MET A 468 7.10 19.89 32.23
CA MET A 468 6.16 18.93 31.61
C MET A 468 5.35 18.09 32.62
N GLY A 469 5.51 18.34 33.92
CA GLY A 469 4.95 17.57 35.03
C GLY A 469 3.43 17.39 35.09
N ARG A 470 2.63 17.73 34.07
CA ARG A 470 1.18 17.39 34.09
C ARG A 470 0.79 16.32 33.09
N GLU A 471 1.70 15.89 32.21
CA GLU A 471 1.36 14.90 31.18
C GLU A 471 1.12 13.50 31.74
N LEU A 472 1.83 13.09 32.82
CA LEU A 472 1.65 11.76 33.42
C LEU A 472 0.22 11.52 33.92
N SER A 473 -0.47 12.55 34.39
CA SER A 473 -1.87 12.42 34.84
C SER A 473 -2.89 12.53 33.72
N ARG A 474 -2.56 13.25 32.64
CA ARG A 474 -3.52 13.65 31.60
C ARG A 474 -3.79 12.53 30.60
N SER A 475 -2.76 11.85 30.11
CA SER A 475 -2.89 10.79 29.10
C SER A 475 -3.02 9.39 29.72
N ARG A 476 -3.56 8.45 28.93
CA ARG A 476 -3.65 7.04 29.33
C ARG A 476 -2.25 6.43 29.48
N GLU A 477 -1.38 6.78 28.56
CA GLU A 477 0.03 6.38 28.47
C GLU A 477 0.80 6.92 29.68
N GLY A 478 0.55 8.17 30.06
CA GLY A 478 1.15 8.81 31.23
C GLY A 478 0.79 8.08 32.52
N ARG A 479 -0.48 7.69 32.68
CA ARG A 479 -0.93 6.93 33.85
C ARG A 479 -0.36 5.51 33.87
N ALA A 480 -0.16 4.89 32.70
CA ALA A 480 0.52 3.60 32.61
C ALA A 480 1.99 3.71 33.01
N LEU A 481 2.69 4.75 32.51
CA LEU A 481 4.08 5.03 32.88
C LEU A 481 4.21 5.31 34.38
N ALA A 482 3.35 6.15 34.96
CA ALA A 482 3.37 6.44 36.40
C ALA A 482 3.23 5.18 37.27
N ARG A 483 2.31 4.26 36.92
CA ARG A 483 2.16 2.98 37.63
C ARG A 483 3.40 2.10 37.52
N ARG A 484 4.07 2.10 36.36
CA ARG A 484 5.31 1.35 36.16
C ARG A 484 6.47 1.95 36.97
N LEU A 485 6.58 3.28 36.96
CA LEU A 485 7.56 4.01 37.78
C LEU A 485 7.35 3.77 39.28
N GLU A 486 6.11 3.80 39.74
CA GLU A 486 5.75 3.44 41.10
C GLU A 486 6.20 2.01 41.44
N TRP A 487 5.86 1.04 40.59
CA TRP A 487 6.29 -0.35 40.77
C TRP A 487 7.82 -0.48 40.83
N LEU A 488 8.57 0.24 40.00
CA LEU A 488 10.04 0.20 40.04
C LEU A 488 10.61 0.65 41.38
N VAL A 489 10.03 1.69 42.00
CA VAL A 489 10.45 2.18 43.32
C VAL A 489 10.20 1.16 44.44
N GLN A 490 9.20 0.30 44.27
CA GLN A 490 8.88 -0.79 45.20
C GLN A 490 9.82 -2.00 45.06
N THR A 491 10.69 -2.01 44.03
CA THR A 491 11.57 -3.13 43.73
C THR A 491 13.04 -2.72 43.82
N ASP A 492 13.93 -3.66 44.12
CA ASP A 492 15.39 -3.44 44.11
C ASP A 492 16.00 -3.40 42.69
N ARG A 493 15.17 -3.19 41.66
CA ARG A 493 15.60 -3.18 40.25
C ARG A 493 16.24 -1.87 39.80
N VAL A 494 16.20 -0.84 40.64
CA VAL A 494 16.69 0.51 40.29
C VAL A 494 17.70 0.99 41.33
N SER A 495 18.74 1.69 40.87
CA SER A 495 19.73 2.29 41.76
C SER A 495 19.13 3.45 42.57
N ALA A 496 19.72 3.78 43.72
CA ALA A 496 19.23 4.88 44.57
C ALA A 496 19.13 6.25 43.84
N PRO A 497 20.11 6.67 42.99
CA PRO A 497 19.97 7.89 42.19
C PRO A 497 18.78 7.86 41.23
N MET A 498 18.50 6.69 40.67
CA MET A 498 17.38 6.50 39.75
C MET A 498 16.04 6.53 40.49
N CYS A 499 15.96 5.85 41.64
CA CYS A 499 14.80 5.93 42.54
C CYS A 499 14.48 7.39 42.89
N LYS A 500 15.49 8.19 43.25
CA LYS A 500 15.32 9.62 43.52
C LYS A 500 14.75 10.40 42.33
N SER A 501 15.25 10.12 41.12
CA SER A 501 14.78 10.75 39.87
C SER A 501 13.34 10.37 39.52
N ILE A 502 12.99 9.09 39.70
CA ILE A 502 11.62 8.60 39.53
C ILE A 502 10.68 9.30 40.51
N LEU A 503 11.04 9.36 41.79
CA LEU A 503 10.23 10.02 42.81
C LEU A 503 10.08 11.53 42.53
N GLU A 504 11.11 12.18 41.99
CA GLU A 504 11.01 13.58 41.55
C GLU A 504 9.96 13.72 40.45
N LEU A 505 10.08 12.90 39.40
CA LEU A 505 9.15 12.90 38.29
C LEU A 505 7.71 12.58 38.71
N LEU A 506 7.50 11.64 39.64
CA LEU A 506 6.16 11.35 40.17
C LEU A 506 5.60 12.55 40.95
N THR A 507 6.46 13.24 41.72
CA THR A 507 6.10 14.41 42.52
C THR A 507 5.66 15.58 41.65
N THR A 508 6.43 15.87 40.59
CA THR A 508 6.12 16.98 39.67
C THR A 508 5.06 16.60 38.65
N GLY A 509 4.96 15.29 38.32
CA GLY A 509 4.21 14.67 37.24
C GLY A 509 2.74 14.36 37.49
N LEU A 510 2.39 14.14 38.76
CA LEU A 510 1.08 13.66 39.17
C LEU A 510 0.18 14.77 39.69
N ASN A 511 -1.11 14.67 39.40
CA ASN A 511 -2.12 15.46 40.08
C ASN A 511 -2.15 15.08 41.57
N LEU A 512 -2.59 16.01 42.41
CA LEU A 512 -2.57 15.86 43.86
C LEU A 512 -3.22 14.57 44.37
N LYS A 513 -4.40 14.21 43.85
CA LYS A 513 -5.14 13.02 44.29
C LYS A 513 -4.33 11.75 44.01
N THR A 514 -3.76 11.64 42.82
CA THR A 514 -2.93 10.48 42.45
C THR A 514 -1.60 10.48 43.22
N LEU A 515 -0.98 11.65 43.40
CA LEU A 515 0.28 11.79 44.13
C LEU A 515 0.16 11.31 45.58
N LEU A 516 -0.86 11.76 46.30
CA LEU A 516 -1.08 11.35 47.69
C LEU A 516 -1.25 9.83 47.79
N ALA A 517 -2.07 9.23 46.92
CA ALA A 517 -2.27 7.79 46.91
C ALA A 517 -0.97 7.01 46.59
N VAL A 518 -0.14 7.52 45.68
CA VAL A 518 1.17 6.93 45.35
C VAL A 518 2.11 7.04 46.55
N PHE A 519 2.20 8.22 47.20
CA PHE A 519 3.06 8.38 48.37
C PHE A 519 2.63 7.50 49.54
N GLU A 520 1.33 7.33 49.77
CA GLU A 520 0.84 6.40 50.81
C GLU A 520 1.32 4.97 50.58
N ARG A 521 1.26 4.48 49.33
CA ARG A 521 1.75 3.14 48.99
C ARG A 521 3.28 3.04 49.06
N LEU A 522 3.98 4.06 48.58
CA LEU A 522 5.45 4.08 48.58
C LEU A 522 6.05 4.32 49.96
N LEU A 523 5.30 4.83 50.94
CA LEU A 523 5.77 5.04 52.31
C LEU A 523 6.24 3.73 52.96
N ALA A 524 5.62 2.60 52.62
CA ALA A 524 6.02 1.27 53.12
C ALA A 524 7.35 0.78 52.54
N HIS A 525 7.75 1.25 51.36
CA HIS A 525 8.94 0.77 50.65
C HIS A 525 10.11 1.74 50.72
N GLN A 526 9.83 3.05 50.76
CA GLN A 526 10.84 4.11 50.76
C GLN A 526 10.50 5.20 51.82
N PRO A 527 10.39 4.84 53.11
CA PRO A 527 9.87 5.73 54.14
C PRO A 527 10.68 7.03 54.26
N THR A 528 12.00 6.94 54.22
CA THR A 528 12.90 8.10 54.35
C THR A 528 12.70 9.09 53.20
N GLU A 529 12.73 8.63 51.95
CA GLU A 529 12.61 9.49 50.77
C GLU A 529 11.21 10.11 50.66
N ILE A 530 10.16 9.34 50.91
CA ILE A 530 8.78 9.86 50.86
C ILE A 530 8.54 10.90 51.97
N ARG A 531 9.03 10.67 53.19
CA ARG A 531 8.94 11.66 54.28
C ARG A 531 9.69 12.94 53.95
N MET A 532 10.94 12.84 53.47
CA MET A 532 11.71 14.01 53.06
C MET A 532 10.99 14.83 51.99
N ARG A 533 10.38 14.16 51.00
CA ARG A 533 9.62 14.83 49.94
C ARG A 533 8.34 15.47 50.48
N ALA A 534 7.60 14.78 51.33
CA ALA A 534 6.41 15.33 51.97
C ALA A 534 6.74 16.58 52.83
N ILE A 535 7.86 16.57 53.56
CA ILE A 535 8.36 17.76 54.29
C ILE A 535 8.71 18.90 53.32
N ARG A 536 9.39 18.62 52.21
CA ARG A 536 9.70 19.66 51.21
C ARG A 536 8.43 20.27 50.61
N LEU A 537 7.44 19.44 50.30
CA LEU A 537 6.15 19.90 49.75
C LEU A 537 5.34 20.68 50.78
N SER A 538 5.42 20.37 52.08
CA SER A 538 4.77 21.16 53.13
C SER A 538 5.42 22.52 53.35
N GLN A 539 6.65 22.72 52.85
CA GLN A 539 7.38 23.98 52.90
C GLN A 539 7.35 24.76 51.56
N ALA A 540 6.73 24.22 50.52
CA ALA A 540 6.66 24.87 49.20
C ALA A 540 5.87 26.18 49.25
N SER A 541 6.20 27.14 48.37
CA SER A 541 5.53 28.44 48.27
C SER A 541 4.10 28.30 47.73
N ASP A 542 3.21 29.26 48.04
CA ASP A 542 1.84 29.25 47.52
C ASP A 542 1.83 29.30 45.98
N GLU A 543 2.73 30.08 45.39
CA GLU A 543 2.92 30.20 43.94
C GLU A 543 3.28 28.85 43.30
N TRP A 544 4.26 28.13 43.88
CA TRP A 544 4.65 26.82 43.38
C TRP A 544 3.51 25.81 43.52
N ILE A 545 2.80 25.79 44.64
CA ILE A 545 1.66 24.88 44.89
C ILE A 545 0.56 25.11 43.85
N GLN A 546 0.21 26.36 43.58
CA GLN A 546 -0.78 26.72 42.57
C GLN A 546 -0.30 26.37 41.16
N GLN A 547 0.99 26.54 40.87
CA GLN A 547 1.59 26.15 39.59
C GLN A 547 1.67 24.63 39.41
N ALA A 548 1.92 23.86 40.46
CA ALA A 548 2.04 22.40 40.40
C ALA A 548 0.66 21.73 40.34
N PHE A 549 -0.27 22.12 41.22
CA PHE A 549 -1.54 21.42 41.44
C PHE A 549 -2.78 22.15 40.93
N GLY A 550 -2.66 23.42 40.51
CA GLY A 550 -3.72 24.23 39.91
C GLY A 550 -4.39 25.22 40.88
N LEU A 551 -5.06 26.23 40.31
CA LEU A 551 -5.59 27.42 41.00
C LEU A 551 -6.68 27.13 42.06
N GLY A 552 -7.28 25.94 42.08
CA GLY A 552 -8.31 25.54 43.04
C GLY A 552 -7.78 24.86 44.31
N THR A 553 -6.46 24.72 44.44
CA THR A 553 -5.82 24.03 45.57
C THR A 553 -5.59 24.98 46.74
N ASP A 554 -6.12 24.67 47.92
CA ASP A 554 -5.85 25.40 49.16
C ASP A 554 -4.44 25.07 49.68
N PRO A 555 -3.47 26.01 49.62
CA PRO A 555 -2.09 25.74 50.01
C PRO A 555 -1.94 25.38 51.49
N GLN A 556 -2.74 25.96 52.40
CA GLN A 556 -2.61 25.66 53.83
C GLN A 556 -3.07 24.24 54.14
N ARG A 557 -4.20 23.84 53.57
CA ARG A 557 -4.71 22.47 53.69
C ARG A 557 -3.73 21.45 53.10
N LEU A 558 -3.17 21.75 51.93
CA LEU A 558 -2.17 20.89 51.29
C LEU A 558 -0.93 20.67 52.15
N ARG A 559 -0.36 21.75 52.70
CA ARG A 559 0.81 21.66 53.59
C ARG A 559 0.52 20.80 54.81
N SER A 560 -0.66 20.97 55.41
CA SER A 560 -1.11 20.13 56.53
C SER A 560 -1.19 18.66 56.13
N THR A 561 -1.77 18.34 54.96
CA THR A 561 -1.86 16.97 54.45
C THR A 561 -0.48 16.34 54.23
N PHE A 562 0.46 17.04 53.61
CA PHE A 562 1.82 16.51 53.43
C PHE A 562 2.58 16.37 54.76
N LEU A 563 2.39 17.29 55.70
CA LEU A 563 2.99 17.18 57.03
C LEU A 563 2.44 15.96 57.79
N GLN A 564 1.12 15.73 57.74
CA GLN A 564 0.50 14.54 58.32
C GLN A 564 1.04 13.25 57.71
N LEU A 565 1.25 13.23 56.39
CA LEU A 565 1.84 12.09 55.69
C LEU A 565 3.30 11.84 56.12
N ALA A 566 4.10 12.91 56.30
CA ALA A 566 5.47 12.80 56.77
C ALA A 566 5.58 12.27 58.21
N LEU A 567 4.61 12.62 59.06
CA LEU A 567 4.54 12.20 60.46
C LEU A 567 3.85 10.86 60.68
N ARG A 568 3.38 10.20 59.61
CA ARG A 568 2.71 8.90 59.71
C ARG A 568 3.72 7.85 60.21
N PRO A 569 3.36 7.03 61.22
CA PRO A 569 4.21 5.93 61.67
C PRO A 569 4.52 4.99 60.51
N GLU A 570 5.69 4.34 60.56
CA GLU A 570 6.05 3.35 59.53
C GLU A 570 4.99 2.25 59.54
N PRO A 571 4.41 1.89 58.38
CA PRO A 571 3.54 0.73 58.33
C PRO A 571 4.36 -0.48 58.77
N VAL A 572 3.85 -1.20 59.76
CA VAL A 572 4.48 -2.43 60.27
C VAL A 572 4.61 -3.39 59.09
N SER A 573 5.82 -3.88 58.85
CA SER A 573 6.10 -4.82 57.78
C SER A 573 5.33 -6.12 58.04
N GLU A 574 4.64 -6.68 57.04
CA GLU A 574 3.94 -7.99 57.15
C GLU A 574 4.89 -9.16 57.50
N THR A 575 6.21 -8.93 57.54
CA THR A 575 7.18 -9.92 58.04
C THR A 575 7.41 -9.87 59.56
N GLU A 576 6.95 -8.83 60.27
CA GLU A 576 7.03 -8.75 61.74
C GLU A 576 5.77 -9.26 62.46
N GLU A 577 4.65 -9.49 61.75
CA GLU A 577 3.44 -10.12 62.34
C GLU A 577 3.48 -11.66 62.30
N ALA A 578 4.54 -12.26 61.76
CA ALA A 578 4.73 -13.71 61.65
C ALA A 578 5.90 -14.28 62.50
N GLU A 579 6.45 -13.48 63.42
CA GLU A 579 7.24 -13.93 64.58
C GLU A 579 6.45 -13.70 65.87
#